data_AF-A0A940N7Q8-F1
#
_entry.id   AF-A0A940N7Q8-F1
#
_cell.length_a   1.000
_cell.length_b   1.000
_cell.length_c   1.000
_cell.angle_alpha   90.00
_cell.angle_beta   90.00
_cell.angle_gamma   90.00
#
_symmetry.space_group_name_H-M   'P 1'
#
loop_
_entity.id
_entity.type
_entity.pdbx_description
1 polymer ?
#
loop_
_entity_poly.entity_id
_entity_poly.type
_entity_poly.pdbx_seq_one_letter_code
_entity_poly.pdbx_strand_id
1 'polypeptide(L)'
;MKPQPLFVTPQTYARALNVLGEKITVLADHATTQGYEVFLQHGPEGSGPPPHSHDWDESFYVIDGSVEITYDGTTLVATAGSFVHVPAGTVHSFRCGTGGVEMLSITSHTSQAANLFTTIDREVTAMPPDVSKLIEIGTRYGARLGA
;
A
#
# COMPACT_ATOMS: atom_id res chain seq x y z
N MET A 1 -1.95 30.84 4.05
CA MET A 1 -2.00 30.47 2.61
C MET A 1 -3.43 30.11 2.23
N LYS A 2 -3.86 30.36 1.00
CA LYS A 2 -5.18 29.89 0.52
C LYS A 2 -5.10 28.38 0.26
N PRO A 3 -6.14 27.59 0.62
CA PRO A 3 -6.20 26.17 0.25
C PRO A 3 -6.07 26.01 -1.26
N GLN A 4 -5.30 25.01 -1.71
CA GLN A 4 -5.15 24.68 -3.13
C GLN A 4 -5.67 23.26 -3.36
N PRO A 5 -6.48 23.02 -4.41
CA PRO A 5 -6.87 21.67 -4.76
C PRO A 5 -5.68 20.89 -5.30
N LEU A 6 -5.64 19.59 -5.01
CA LEU A 6 -4.70 18.66 -5.64
C LEU A 6 -5.29 18.17 -6.96
N PHE A 7 -4.53 18.29 -8.05
CA PHE A 7 -4.90 17.77 -9.36
C PHE A 7 -3.69 17.06 -9.98
N VAL A 8 -3.82 15.75 -10.16
CA VAL A 8 -2.81 14.90 -10.80
C VAL A 8 -3.48 14.08 -11.90
N THR A 9 -2.77 13.82 -12.99
CA THR A 9 -3.23 12.98 -14.09
C THR A 9 -2.14 11.96 -14.42
N PRO A 10 -2.43 10.88 -15.16
CA PRO A 10 -1.42 9.91 -15.56
C PRO A 10 -0.15 10.52 -16.20
N GLN A 11 -0.28 11.68 -16.86
CA GLN A 11 0.85 12.40 -17.46
C GLN A 11 1.70 13.17 -16.46
N THR A 12 1.18 13.45 -15.26
CA THR A 12 1.85 14.21 -14.21
C THR A 12 2.16 13.39 -12.96
N TYR A 13 1.86 12.10 -12.97
CA TYR A 13 2.23 11.20 -11.88
C TYR A 13 3.75 11.22 -11.66
N ALA A 14 4.15 11.19 -10.40
CA ALA A 14 5.51 10.86 -10.04
C ALA A 14 5.84 9.42 -10.50
N ARG A 15 7.13 9.10 -10.61
CA ARG A 15 7.56 7.72 -10.88
C ARG A 15 6.95 6.77 -9.83
N ALA A 16 6.42 5.64 -10.29
CA ALA A 16 6.03 4.55 -9.41
C ALA A 16 7.22 4.03 -8.59
N LEU A 17 7.03 3.93 -7.28
CA LEU A 17 7.93 3.30 -6.33
C LEU A 17 7.89 1.78 -6.54
N ASN A 18 9.03 1.11 -6.40
CA ASN A 18 9.14 -0.34 -6.42
C ASN A 18 9.17 -0.87 -4.98
N VAL A 19 8.04 -1.39 -4.50
CA VAL A 19 7.92 -1.94 -3.15
C VAL A 19 7.89 -3.46 -3.25
N LEU A 20 9.09 -4.07 -3.31
CA LEU A 20 9.27 -5.52 -3.41
C LEU A 20 8.56 -6.17 -4.61
N GLY A 21 8.41 -5.44 -5.72
CA GLY A 21 7.74 -5.90 -6.94
C GLY A 21 6.42 -5.17 -7.21
N GLU A 22 5.73 -4.71 -6.16
CA GLU A 22 4.57 -3.81 -6.28
C GLU A 22 5.00 -2.46 -6.86
N LYS A 23 4.23 -1.93 -7.81
CA LYS A 23 4.41 -0.58 -8.34
C LYS A 23 3.42 0.35 -7.68
N ILE A 24 3.92 1.25 -6.83
CA ILE A 24 3.09 2.16 -6.04
C ILE A 24 3.37 3.60 -6.48
N THR A 25 2.37 4.23 -7.09
CA THR A 25 2.40 5.67 -7.42
C THR A 25 1.70 6.45 -6.33
N VAL A 26 2.40 7.37 -5.68
CA VAL A 26 1.79 8.29 -4.70
C VAL A 26 0.98 9.35 -5.46
N LEU A 27 -0.35 9.30 -5.33
CA LEU A 27 -1.25 10.29 -5.92
C LEU A 27 -1.50 11.46 -4.98
N ALA A 28 -1.59 11.17 -3.68
CA ALA A 28 -1.72 12.15 -2.61
C ALA A 28 -0.99 11.63 -1.36
N ASP A 29 -0.16 12.47 -0.73
CA ASP A 29 0.55 12.14 0.50
C ASP A 29 0.02 12.93 1.69
N HIS A 30 0.44 12.54 2.90
CA HIS A 30 0.02 13.22 4.11
C HIS A 30 0.48 14.69 4.16
N ALA A 31 1.63 15.03 3.57
CA ALA A 31 2.12 16.41 3.52
C ALA A 31 1.17 17.35 2.75
N THR A 32 0.47 16.80 1.75
CA THR A 32 -0.50 17.52 0.92
C THR A 32 -1.90 17.53 1.53
N THR A 33 -2.39 16.39 2.04
CA THR A 33 -3.80 16.24 2.44
C THR A 33 -4.05 16.51 3.91
N GLN A 34 -3.03 16.33 4.76
CA GLN A 34 -3.11 16.38 6.23
C GLN A 34 -4.11 15.39 6.86
N GLY A 35 -4.63 14.42 6.08
CA GLY A 35 -5.76 13.59 6.51
C GLY A 35 -5.82 12.19 5.92
N TYR A 36 -5.24 11.95 4.75
CA TYR A 36 -5.24 10.64 4.10
C TYR A 36 -4.14 10.55 3.03
N GLU A 37 -3.72 9.35 2.67
CA GLU A 37 -2.86 9.14 1.51
C GLU A 37 -3.61 8.33 0.46
N VAL A 38 -3.29 8.54 -0.82
CA VAL A 38 -3.88 7.79 -1.93
C VAL A 38 -2.76 7.31 -2.83
N PHE A 39 -2.79 6.03 -3.15
CA PHE A 39 -1.82 5.36 -3.98
C PHE A 39 -2.52 4.65 -5.13
N LEU A 40 -1.99 4.79 -6.35
CA LEU A 40 -2.30 3.88 -7.43
C LEU A 40 -1.30 2.73 -7.38
N GLN A 41 -1.79 1.52 -7.20
CA GLN A 41 -0.97 0.34 -6.97
C GLN A 41 -1.22 -0.72 -8.03
N HIS A 42 -0.13 -1.17 -8.67
CA HIS A 42 -0.15 -2.28 -9.61
C HIS A 42 0.69 -3.42 -9.04
N GLY A 43 0.07 -4.57 -8.82
CA GLY A 43 0.71 -5.78 -8.29
C GLY A 43 0.73 -6.88 -9.35
N PRO A 44 1.89 -7.49 -9.67
CA PRO A 44 1.92 -8.67 -10.54
C PRO A 44 1.22 -9.89 -9.90
N GLU A 45 0.93 -10.91 -10.68
CA GLU A 45 0.30 -12.13 -10.14
C GLU A 45 1.10 -12.72 -8.96
N GLY A 46 0.39 -13.00 -7.87
CA GLY A 46 0.93 -13.65 -6.69
C GLY A 46 1.77 -12.77 -5.76
N SER A 47 1.97 -11.49 -6.08
CA SER A 47 2.67 -10.55 -5.20
C SER A 47 1.75 -9.94 -4.13
N GLY A 48 2.37 -9.27 -3.17
CA GLY A 48 1.70 -8.60 -2.06
C GLY A 48 2.50 -8.77 -0.76
N PRO A 49 2.18 -7.97 0.28
CA PRO A 49 2.87 -8.02 1.54
C PRO A 49 2.50 -9.28 2.32
N PRO A 50 3.45 -9.85 3.09
CA PRO A 50 3.12 -10.86 4.09
C PRO A 50 2.23 -10.27 5.20
N PRO A 51 1.75 -11.09 6.14
CA PRO A 51 0.99 -10.61 7.30
C PRO A 51 1.69 -9.46 8.02
N HIS A 52 0.96 -8.35 8.17
CA HIS A 52 1.44 -7.15 8.85
C HIS A 52 0.25 -6.36 9.44
N SER A 53 0.56 -5.41 10.31
CA SER A 53 -0.40 -4.46 10.87
C SER A 53 0.20 -3.06 10.94
N HIS A 54 -0.65 -2.06 11.10
CA HIS A 54 -0.26 -0.67 11.25
C HIS A 54 -1.32 0.09 12.06
N ASP A 55 -0.96 1.27 12.56
CA ASP A 55 -1.81 2.07 13.45
C ASP A 55 -2.73 3.05 12.67
N TRP A 56 -2.94 2.82 11.37
CA TRP A 56 -3.85 3.59 10.51
C TRP A 56 -4.86 2.66 9.84
N ASP A 57 -5.99 3.17 9.40
CA ASP A 57 -6.88 2.37 8.55
C ASP A 57 -6.31 2.31 7.13
N GLU A 58 -6.52 1.18 6.46
CA GLU A 58 -6.18 1.00 5.05
C GLU A 58 -7.39 0.52 4.27
N SER A 59 -7.63 1.09 3.10
CA SER A 59 -8.73 0.70 2.24
C SER A 59 -8.25 0.47 0.82
N PHE A 60 -8.85 -0.52 0.16
CA PHE A 60 -8.55 -0.90 -1.21
C PHE A 60 -9.79 -0.74 -2.07
N TYR A 61 -9.63 -0.14 -3.25
CA TYR A 61 -10.64 -0.17 -4.30
C TYR A 61 -10.04 -0.80 -5.55
N VAL A 62 -10.55 -1.96 -5.95
CA VAL A 62 -10.01 -2.71 -7.09
C VAL A 62 -10.54 -2.08 -8.38
N ILE A 63 -9.63 -1.63 -9.24
CA ILE A 63 -9.93 -1.04 -10.54
C ILE A 63 -10.01 -2.14 -11.60
N ASP A 64 -8.99 -3.00 -11.66
CA ASP A 64 -8.90 -4.12 -12.59
C ASP A 64 -8.21 -5.34 -11.93
N GLY A 65 -8.51 -6.53 -12.43
CA GLY A 65 -7.99 -7.79 -11.90
C GLY A 65 -8.64 -8.19 -10.57
N SER A 66 -7.85 -8.82 -9.70
CA SER A 66 -8.33 -9.31 -8.39
C SER A 66 -7.22 -9.39 -7.34
N VAL A 67 -7.61 -9.33 -6.07
CA VAL A 67 -6.72 -9.47 -4.92
C VAL A 67 -7.39 -10.30 -3.83
N GLU A 68 -6.65 -11.24 -3.26
CA GLU A 68 -7.05 -11.99 -2.07
C GLU A 68 -6.55 -11.23 -0.84
N ILE A 69 -7.45 -10.81 0.05
CA ILE A 69 -7.09 -10.14 1.31
C ILE A 69 -7.39 -11.10 2.44
N THR A 70 -6.40 -11.36 3.29
CA THR A 70 -6.53 -12.26 4.44
C THR A 70 -6.39 -11.48 5.74
N TYR A 71 -7.30 -11.72 6.68
CA TYR A 71 -7.30 -11.18 8.05
C TYR A 71 -7.93 -12.20 8.99
N ASP A 72 -7.41 -12.37 10.21
CA ASP A 72 -7.95 -13.29 11.23
C ASP A 72 -8.33 -14.70 10.69
N GLY A 73 -7.46 -15.27 9.85
CA GLY A 73 -7.67 -16.57 9.20
C GLY A 73 -8.78 -16.61 8.12
N THR A 74 -9.45 -15.49 7.85
CA THR A 74 -10.46 -15.33 6.81
C THR A 74 -9.84 -14.71 5.56
N THR A 75 -10.12 -15.29 4.39
CA THR A 75 -9.69 -14.75 3.09
C THR A 75 -10.90 -14.30 2.28
N LEU A 76 -10.86 -13.06 1.81
CA LEU A 76 -11.81 -12.48 0.87
C LEU A 76 -11.15 -12.34 -0.49
N VAL A 77 -11.90 -12.58 -1.57
CA VAL A 77 -11.47 -12.28 -2.94
C VAL A 77 -12.16 -11.01 -3.41
N ALA A 78 -11.40 -9.95 -3.61
CA ALA A 78 -11.88 -8.67 -4.13
C ALA A 78 -11.55 -8.57 -5.62
N THR A 79 -12.57 -8.41 -6.47
CA THR A 79 -12.44 -8.19 -7.92
C THR A 79 -12.75 -6.74 -8.28
N ALA A 80 -12.51 -6.33 -9.52
CA ALA A 80 -12.85 -5.00 -10.04
C ALA A 80 -14.23 -4.49 -9.54
N GLY A 81 -14.26 -3.27 -9.00
CA GLY A 81 -15.43 -2.65 -8.37
C GLY A 81 -15.62 -2.96 -6.88
N SER A 82 -14.82 -3.87 -6.31
CA SER A 82 -14.87 -4.16 -4.87
C SER A 82 -14.17 -3.09 -4.06
N PHE A 83 -14.75 -2.76 -2.90
CA PHE A 83 -14.13 -1.94 -1.86
C PHE A 83 -13.89 -2.80 -0.62
N VAL A 84 -12.70 -2.71 -0.04
CA VAL A 84 -12.32 -3.38 1.20
C VAL A 84 -11.76 -2.35 2.16
N HIS A 85 -12.18 -2.38 3.41
CA HIS A 85 -11.66 -1.53 4.48
C HIS A 85 -11.09 -2.40 5.58
N VAL A 86 -9.87 -2.10 5.97
CA VAL A 86 -9.11 -2.79 7.02
C VAL A 86 -8.85 -1.78 8.15
N PRO A 87 -9.50 -1.93 9.31
CA PRO A 87 -9.28 -1.04 10.45
C PRO A 87 -7.86 -1.12 11.01
N ALA A 88 -7.38 -0.02 11.56
CA ALA A 88 -6.11 0.07 12.28
C ALA A 88 -5.93 -1.05 13.30
N GLY A 89 -4.72 -1.58 13.40
CA GLY A 89 -4.36 -2.68 14.29
C GLY A 89 -4.76 -4.08 13.79
N THR A 90 -5.52 -4.17 12.68
CA THR A 90 -5.86 -5.47 12.09
C THR A 90 -4.64 -6.07 11.40
N VAL A 91 -4.25 -7.28 11.80
CA VAL A 91 -3.26 -8.05 11.04
C VAL A 91 -3.89 -8.51 9.74
N HIS A 92 -3.27 -8.13 8.63
CA HIS A 92 -3.73 -8.50 7.30
C HIS A 92 -2.56 -8.75 6.34
N SER A 93 -2.86 -9.47 5.27
CA SER A 93 -1.99 -9.63 4.11
C SER A 93 -2.84 -9.54 2.85
N PHE A 94 -2.19 -9.36 1.70
CA PHE A 94 -2.87 -9.58 0.44
C PHE A 94 -2.00 -10.31 -0.57
N ARG A 95 -2.66 -10.96 -1.52
CA ARG A 95 -2.03 -11.65 -2.65
C ARG A 95 -2.78 -11.31 -3.93
N CYS A 96 -2.08 -10.73 -4.90
CA CYS A 96 -2.66 -10.38 -6.19
C CYS A 96 -3.04 -11.66 -6.96
N GLY A 97 -4.24 -11.67 -7.53
CA GLY A 97 -4.79 -12.82 -8.26
C GLY A 97 -4.17 -13.02 -9.63
N THR A 98 -4.72 -13.96 -10.40
CA THR A 98 -4.22 -14.29 -11.74
C THR A 98 -4.24 -13.07 -12.66
N GLY A 99 -3.13 -12.81 -13.35
CA GLY A 99 -2.95 -11.63 -14.20
C GLY A 99 -2.61 -10.34 -13.44
N GLY A 100 -2.58 -10.36 -12.10
CA GLY A 100 -2.27 -9.21 -11.25
C GLY A 100 -3.49 -8.38 -10.85
N VAL A 101 -3.22 -7.18 -10.33
CA VAL A 101 -4.24 -6.23 -9.89
C VAL A 101 -3.82 -4.79 -10.20
N GLU A 102 -4.79 -3.95 -10.52
CA GLU A 102 -4.70 -2.50 -10.43
C GLU A 102 -5.72 -2.02 -9.39
N MET A 103 -5.28 -1.29 -8.37
CA MET A 103 -6.15 -0.82 -7.29
C MET A 103 -5.71 0.52 -6.74
N LEU A 104 -6.65 1.23 -6.09
CA LEU A 104 -6.29 2.31 -5.16
C LEU A 104 -6.05 1.70 -3.78
N SER A 105 -4.93 2.03 -3.15
CA SER A 105 -4.76 1.92 -1.69
C SER A 105 -4.91 3.31 -1.07
N ILE A 106 -5.65 3.39 0.03
CA ILE A 106 -5.99 4.62 0.74
C ILE A 106 -5.70 4.41 2.20
N THR A 107 -4.88 5.26 2.81
CA THR A 107 -4.56 5.16 4.24
C THR A 107 -5.07 6.38 5.00
N SER A 108 -5.50 6.17 6.25
CA SER A 108 -6.14 7.21 7.06
C SER A 108 -5.17 8.24 7.64
N HIS A 109 -5.74 9.19 8.38
CA HIS A 109 -5.02 10.18 9.17
C HIS A 109 -3.99 9.45 10.07
N THR A 110 -2.80 10.04 10.18
CA THR A 110 -1.56 9.52 10.82
C THR A 110 -0.75 8.48 10.05
N SER A 111 -1.18 8.04 8.86
CA SER A 111 -0.36 7.15 8.02
C SER A 111 1.02 7.75 7.69
N GLN A 112 2.02 6.88 7.68
CA GLN A 112 3.34 7.16 7.09
C GLN A 112 3.66 6.23 5.91
N ALA A 113 2.64 5.66 5.26
CA ALA A 113 2.79 4.73 4.16
C ALA A 113 3.61 5.29 2.99
N ALA A 114 3.42 6.57 2.60
CA ALA A 114 4.25 7.16 1.53
C ALA A 114 5.75 7.18 1.90
N ASN A 115 6.08 7.50 3.15
CA ASN A 115 7.46 7.49 3.63
C ASN A 115 8.03 6.07 3.73
N LEU A 116 7.20 5.11 4.18
CA LEU A 116 7.53 3.69 4.21
C LEU A 116 7.89 3.17 2.82
N PHE A 117 6.99 3.36 1.85
CA PHE A 117 7.17 2.90 0.47
C PHE A 117 8.39 3.55 -0.20
N THR A 118 8.58 4.86 0.01
CA THR A 118 9.74 5.60 -0.52
C THR A 118 11.05 5.04 0.05
N THR A 119 11.05 4.69 1.34
CA THR A 119 12.23 4.13 1.99
C THR A 119 12.54 2.73 1.49
N ILE A 120 11.51 1.88 1.30
CA ILE A 120 11.69 0.54 0.73
C ILE A 120 12.24 0.63 -0.70
N ASP A 121 11.65 1.45 -1.58
CA ASP A 121 12.13 1.63 -2.97
C ASP A 121 13.58 2.08 -3.03
N ARG A 122 14.00 2.96 -2.12
CA ARG A 122 15.37 3.49 -2.07
C ARG A 122 16.37 2.49 -1.49
N GLU A 123 16.00 1.82 -0.40
CA GLU A 123 16.96 1.13 0.46
C GLU A 123 16.98 -0.39 0.29
N VAL A 124 15.92 -1.00 -0.26
CA VAL A 124 15.81 -2.45 -0.44
C VAL A 124 16.08 -2.81 -1.89
N THR A 125 17.35 -3.03 -2.21
CA THR A 125 17.82 -3.24 -3.60
C THR A 125 18.18 -4.69 -3.92
N ALA A 126 18.32 -5.56 -2.92
CA ALA A 126 18.69 -6.96 -3.08
C ALA A 126 17.47 -7.89 -3.00
N MET A 127 17.50 -8.99 -3.78
CA MET A 127 16.47 -10.04 -3.76
C MET A 127 17.13 -11.42 -3.52
N PRO A 128 16.61 -12.25 -2.58
CA PRO A 128 15.51 -11.95 -1.67
C PRO A 128 15.87 -10.81 -0.69
N PRO A 129 14.88 -10.05 -0.20
CA PRO A 129 15.14 -8.90 0.66
C PRO A 129 15.63 -9.33 2.04
N ASP A 130 16.45 -8.49 2.67
CA ASP A 130 16.82 -8.63 4.08
C ASP A 130 15.59 -8.36 4.97
N VAL A 131 15.07 -9.42 5.58
CA VAL A 131 13.88 -9.37 6.44
C VAL A 131 14.10 -8.50 7.67
N SER A 132 15.30 -8.50 8.27
CA SER A 132 15.60 -7.66 9.44
C SER A 132 15.52 -6.19 9.08
N LYS A 133 16.03 -5.82 7.90
CA LYS A 133 15.93 -4.46 7.38
C LYS A 133 14.48 -4.06 7.09
N LEU A 134 13.66 -4.96 6.56
CA LEU A 134 12.24 -4.70 6.35
C LEU A 134 11.49 -4.47 7.67
N ILE A 135 11.78 -5.25 8.71
CA ILE A 135 11.22 -5.06 10.06
C ILE A 135 11.63 -3.70 10.63
N GLU A 136 12.91 -3.32 10.50
CA GLU A 136 13.42 -2.03 10.96
C GLU A 136 12.70 -0.86 10.25
N ILE A 137 12.61 -0.92 8.92
CA ILE A 137 11.95 0.10 8.10
C ILE A 137 10.45 0.17 8.45
N GLY A 138 9.77 -0.96 8.54
CA GLY A 138 8.36 -1.03 8.95
C GLY A 138 8.15 -0.34 10.29
N THR A 139 8.91 -0.75 11.30
CA THR A 139 8.79 -0.22 12.67
C THR A 139 9.00 1.31 12.70
N ARG A 140 9.98 1.81 11.93
CA ARG A 140 10.28 3.24 11.81
C ARG A 140 9.07 4.07 11.34
N TYR A 141 8.22 3.48 10.50
CA TYR A 141 7.06 4.15 9.91
C TYR A 141 5.72 3.63 10.44
N GLY A 142 5.71 2.86 11.54
CA GLY A 142 4.47 2.42 12.20
C GLY A 142 3.80 1.19 11.61
N ALA A 143 4.52 0.41 10.78
CA ALA A 143 4.08 -0.90 10.29
C ALA A 143 4.82 -2.03 11.02
N ARG A 144 4.13 -3.12 11.34
CA ARG A 144 4.67 -4.28 12.07
C ARG A 144 4.49 -5.53 11.21
N LEU A 145 5.61 -6.14 10.80
CA LEU A 145 5.63 -7.38 10.02
C LEU A 145 5.53 -8.61 10.95
N GLY A 146 4.71 -9.59 10.58
CA GLY A 146 4.60 -10.87 11.29
C GLY A 146 3.91 -10.82 12.66
N ALA A 147 3.00 -9.84 12.84
CA ALA A 147 2.13 -9.75 14.01
C ALA A 147 1.05 -10.84 14.00
#